data_AF-A0A9W8ZZG0-F1
#
_entry.id   AF-A0A9W8ZZG0-F1
#
_cell.length_a   1.000
_cell.length_b   1.000
_cell.length_c   1.000
_cell.angle_alpha   90.00
_cell.angle_beta   90.00
_cell.angle_gamma   90.00
#
_symmetry.space_group_name_H-M   'P 1'
#
loop_
_entity.id
_entity.type
_entity.pdbx_description
1 polymer ?
#
loop_
_entity_poly.entity_id
_entity_poly.type
_entity_poly.pdbx_seq_one_letter_code
_entity_poly.pdbx_strand_id
1 'polypeptide(L)'
;MWQLHTKTTEHWVPIDAVASFKRMRPYSQRESGVNWVANALRSSEYLEVDESGKNVRRRTEVQEPKGQFQRSIYVKGFGTDDSKDLQLRLEEFFQGYGSTNEVRMRRDEDKSFKGSVFVEF
;
A
#
# COMPACT_ATOMS: atom_id res chain seq x y z
N MET A 1 -2.45 6.33 -8.98
CA MET A 1 -2.48 7.09 -7.70
C MET A 1 -1.90 8.48 -7.83
N TRP A 2 -0.67 8.67 -8.33
CA TRP A 2 -0.10 10.01 -8.52
C TRP A 2 -1.00 10.96 -9.34
N GLN A 3 -1.61 10.46 -10.42
CA GLN A 3 -2.57 11.21 -11.23
C GLN A 3 -3.82 11.69 -10.45
N LEU A 4 -4.26 10.94 -9.43
CA LEU A 4 -5.41 11.35 -8.59
C LEU A 4 -4.99 12.44 -7.60
N HIS A 5 -3.78 12.31 -7.03
CA HIS A 5 -3.20 13.29 -6.11
C HIS A 5 -2.98 14.65 -6.78
N THR A 6 -2.46 14.68 -8.01
CA THR A 6 -2.18 15.93 -8.73
C THR A 6 -3.40 16.54 -9.43
N LYS A 7 -4.56 15.86 -9.41
CA LYS A 7 -5.77 16.34 -10.09
C LYS A 7 -6.38 17.56 -9.40
N THR A 8 -6.28 17.60 -8.08
CA THR A 8 -6.77 18.71 -7.25
C THR A 8 -5.57 19.46 -6.68
N THR A 9 -5.62 20.78 -6.66
CA THR A 9 -4.58 21.65 -6.08
C THR A 9 -4.31 21.34 -4.61
N GLU A 10 -5.35 20.97 -3.88
CA GLU A 10 -5.28 20.59 -2.46
C GLU A 10 -5.02 19.10 -2.21
N HIS A 11 -4.80 18.32 -3.28
CA HIS A 11 -4.43 16.91 -3.22
C HIS A 11 -5.43 15.95 -2.57
N TRP A 12 -6.70 16.35 -2.48
CA TRP A 12 -7.79 15.49 -2.03
C TRP A 12 -8.08 14.34 -2.99
N VAL A 13 -8.15 13.13 -2.45
CA VAL A 13 -8.50 11.91 -3.17
C VAL A 13 -9.77 11.30 -2.57
N PRO A 14 -10.78 10.91 -3.38
CA PRO A 14 -11.97 10.26 -2.87
C PRO A 14 -11.66 8.93 -2.17
N ILE A 15 -12.21 8.72 -0.98
CA ILE A 15 -12.02 7.48 -0.21
C ILE A 15 -12.61 6.29 -0.96
N ASP A 16 -13.71 6.48 -1.69
CA ASP A 16 -14.30 5.45 -2.56
C ASP A 16 -13.30 4.87 -3.56
N ALA A 17 -12.47 5.73 -4.16
CA ALA A 17 -11.45 5.30 -5.12
C ALA A 17 -10.41 4.41 -4.44
N VAL A 18 -9.97 4.76 -3.23
CA VAL A 18 -9.03 3.97 -2.43
C VAL A 18 -9.67 2.65 -1.99
N ALA A 19 -10.92 2.70 -1.51
CA ALA A 19 -11.70 1.56 -1.04
C ALA A 19 -12.00 0.53 -2.14
N SER A 20 -11.96 0.94 -3.42
CA SER A 20 -12.16 0.07 -4.58
C SER A 20 -11.00 -0.90 -4.86
N PHE A 21 -9.81 -0.62 -4.30
CA PHE A 21 -8.61 -1.42 -4.56
C PHE A 21 -8.75 -2.84 -4.03
N LYS A 22 -8.17 -3.81 -4.75
CA LYS A 22 -8.30 -5.24 -4.42
C LYS A 22 -7.91 -5.56 -2.97
N ARG A 23 -6.83 -4.94 -2.47
CA ARG A 23 -6.36 -5.10 -1.07
C ARG A 23 -7.27 -4.41 -0.04
N MET A 24 -8.07 -3.42 -0.45
CA MET A 24 -8.98 -2.71 0.43
C MET A 24 -10.37 -3.36 0.55
N ARG A 25 -10.73 -4.24 -0.39
CA ARG A 25 -12.04 -4.92 -0.43
C ARG A 25 -12.45 -5.61 0.88
N PRO A 26 -11.57 -6.35 1.59
CA PRO A 26 -11.93 -6.98 2.85
C PRO A 26 -12.35 -5.99 3.96
N TYR A 27 -11.95 -4.72 3.82
CA TYR A 27 -12.28 -3.65 4.75
C TYR A 27 -13.49 -2.85 4.27
N SER A 28 -13.60 -2.58 2.97
CA SER A 28 -14.70 -1.80 2.39
C SER A 28 -16.01 -2.58 2.22
N GLN A 29 -16.00 -3.91 2.34
CA GLN A 29 -17.20 -4.75 2.30
C GLN A 29 -17.81 -5.06 3.68
N ARG A 30 -17.25 -4.52 4.77
CA ARG A 30 -17.81 -4.68 6.12
C ARG A 30 -19.11 -3.86 6.27
N GLU A 31 -19.89 -4.12 7.32
CA GLU A 31 -21.23 -3.54 7.54
C GLU A 31 -21.31 -2.01 7.44
N SER A 32 -20.22 -1.30 7.75
CA SER A 32 -20.14 0.17 7.68
C SER A 32 -19.35 0.70 6.46
N GLY A 33 -18.89 -0.20 5.57
CA GLY A 33 -18.26 0.08 4.29
C GLY A 33 -17.22 1.21 4.29
N VAL A 34 -17.45 2.22 3.45
CA VAL A 34 -16.56 3.37 3.28
C VAL A 34 -16.52 4.26 4.53
N ASN A 35 -17.62 4.34 5.30
CA ASN A 35 -17.65 5.11 6.55
C ASN A 35 -16.72 4.52 7.61
N TRP A 36 -16.57 3.19 7.63
CA TRP A 36 -15.59 2.52 8.50
C TRP A 36 -14.16 2.94 8.14
N VAL A 37 -13.84 2.94 6.85
CA VAL A 37 -12.53 3.36 6.34
C VAL A 37 -12.27 4.82 6.69
N ALA A 38 -13.25 5.72 6.48
CA ALA A 38 -13.13 7.13 6.85
C ALA A 38 -12.87 7.31 8.36
N ASN A 39 -13.59 6.58 9.22
CA ASN A 39 -13.37 6.63 10.67
C ASN A 39 -11.99 6.13 11.07
N ALA A 40 -11.51 5.02 10.50
CA ALA A 40 -10.17 4.50 10.75
C ALA A 40 -9.07 5.47 10.29
N LEU A 41 -9.31 6.21 9.20
CA LEU A 41 -8.36 7.20 8.70
C LEU A 41 -8.27 8.45 9.59
N ARG A 42 -9.31 8.79 10.36
CA ARG A 42 -9.27 9.95 11.27
C ARG A 42 -8.26 9.81 12.40
N SER A 43 -7.94 8.59 12.83
CA SER A 43 -6.89 8.32 13.83
C SER A 43 -5.49 8.23 13.22
N SER A 44 -5.31 8.49 11.92
CA SER A 44 -4.01 8.41 11.25
C SER A 44 -3.13 9.63 11.54
N GLU A 45 -1.86 9.38 11.81
CA GLU A 45 -0.81 10.40 11.90
C GLU A 45 -0.36 10.92 10.52
N TYR A 46 -0.59 10.15 9.46
CA TYR A 46 -0.08 10.46 8.11
C TYR A 46 -1.15 11.02 7.18
N LEU A 47 -2.41 10.65 7.41
CA LEU A 47 -3.54 10.99 6.57
C LEU A 47 -4.55 11.85 7.33
N GLU A 48 -5.23 12.71 6.61
CA GLU A 48 -6.38 13.45 7.12
C GLU A 48 -7.58 13.30 6.21
N VAL A 49 -8.75 13.33 6.84
CA VAL A 49 -10.06 13.18 6.20
C VAL A 49 -10.75 14.54 6.25
N ASP A 50 -11.41 14.90 5.16
CA ASP A 50 -12.19 16.14 5.10
C ASP A 50 -13.38 16.13 6.08
N GLU A 51 -13.96 17.30 6.33
CA GLU A 51 -15.13 17.44 7.20
C GLU A 51 -16.32 16.57 6.72
N SER A 52 -16.45 16.42 5.40
CA SER A 52 -17.52 15.62 4.80
C SER A 52 -17.34 14.10 4.94
N GLY A 53 -16.14 13.64 5.31
CA GLY A 53 -15.82 12.21 5.45
C GLY A 53 -15.66 11.46 4.14
N LYS A 54 -15.53 12.16 3.00
CA LYS A 54 -15.52 11.57 1.65
C LYS A 54 -14.15 11.61 0.98
N ASN A 55 -13.28 12.52 1.42
CA ASN A 55 -11.97 12.72 0.82
C ASN A 55 -10.85 12.51 1.84
N VAL A 56 -9.72 12.02 1.36
CA VAL A 56 -8.50 11.82 2.14
C VAL A 56 -7.32 12.49 1.43
N ARG A 57 -6.40 13.06 2.20
CA ARG A 57 -5.08 13.49 1.70
C ARG A 57 -3.99 13.21 2.72
N ARG A 58 -2.74 13.35 2.30
CA ARG A 58 -1.59 13.32 3.22
C ARG A 58 -1.51 14.62 4.01
N ARG A 59 -1.20 14.52 5.30
CA ARG A 59 -0.95 15.69 6.16
C ARG A 59 0.35 16.40 5.80
N THR A 60 1.36 15.62 5.39
CA THR A 60 2.67 16.12 4.99
C THR A 60 2.86 16.00 3.49
N GLU A 61 3.55 16.97 2.90
CA GLU A 61 3.90 16.91 1.48
C GLU A 61 4.77 15.69 1.15
N VAL A 62 4.59 15.19 -0.07
CA VAL A 62 5.38 14.05 -0.56
C VAL A 62 6.79 14.52 -0.84
N GLN A 63 7.74 14.01 -0.06
CA GLN A 63 9.16 14.25 -0.27
C GLN A 63 9.76 13.18 -1.19
N GLU A 64 10.82 13.55 -1.90
CA GLU A 64 11.58 12.59 -2.70
C GLU A 64 12.23 11.53 -1.78
N PRO A 65 12.07 10.24 -2.06
CA PRO A 65 12.63 9.19 -1.22
C PRO A 65 14.17 9.22 -1.27
N LYS A 66 14.80 9.52 -0.14
CA LYS A 66 16.26 9.47 0.02
C LYS A 66 16.67 8.12 0.60
N GLY A 67 17.71 7.49 0.06
CA GLY A 67 18.32 6.31 0.68
C GLY A 67 17.59 4.99 0.46
N GLN A 68 16.60 4.92 -0.46
CA GLN A 68 15.76 3.74 -0.65
C GLN A 68 16.57 2.48 -0.96
N PHE A 69 17.55 2.58 -1.87
CA PHE A 69 18.38 1.45 -2.26
C PHE A 69 19.27 0.95 -1.11
N GLN A 70 19.78 1.86 -0.27
CA GLN A 70 20.67 1.51 0.84
C GLN A 70 19.95 0.73 1.95
N ARG A 71 18.63 0.93 2.10
CA ARG A 71 17.77 0.18 3.03
C ARG A 71 16.96 -0.93 2.36
N SER A 72 17.29 -1.25 1.11
CA SER A 72 16.64 -2.30 0.35
C SER A 72 17.58 -3.48 0.13
N ILE A 73 17.04 -4.69 0.15
CA ILE A 73 17.76 -5.93 -0.16
C ILE A 73 17.12 -6.68 -1.32
N TYR A 74 17.93 -7.48 -2.00
CA TYR A 74 17.48 -8.48 -2.97
C TYR A 74 17.46 -9.86 -2.33
N VAL A 75 16.34 -10.57 -2.44
CA VAL A 75 16.20 -11.93 -1.91
C VAL A 75 15.66 -12.86 -2.99
N LYS A 76 16.33 -14.00 -3.18
CA LYS A 76 15.96 -15.05 -4.13
C LYS A 76 15.89 -16.40 -3.41
N GLY A 77 15.14 -17.33 -3.98
CA GLY A 77 14.99 -18.69 -3.46
C GLY A 77 13.54 -19.03 -3.09
N PHE A 78 12.61 -18.12 -3.37
CA PHE A 78 11.20 -18.42 -3.29
C PHE A 78 10.81 -19.30 -4.48
N GLY A 79 9.93 -20.28 -4.26
CA GLY A 79 9.31 -21.02 -5.36
C GLY A 79 8.57 -20.07 -6.32
N THR A 80 8.22 -20.57 -7.49
CA THR A 80 7.51 -19.78 -8.52
C THR A 80 5.99 -19.90 -8.41
N ASP A 81 5.48 -20.62 -7.40
CA ASP A 81 4.04 -20.70 -7.15
C ASP A 81 3.50 -19.33 -6.74
N ASP A 82 2.54 -18.79 -7.49
CA ASP A 82 1.98 -17.45 -7.31
C ASP A 82 0.59 -17.54 -6.67
N SER A 83 0.56 -18.08 -5.46
CA SER A 83 -0.66 -18.19 -4.68
C SER A 83 -1.18 -16.80 -4.28
N LYS A 84 -2.50 -16.65 -4.12
CA LYS A 84 -3.12 -15.34 -3.82
C LYS A 84 -2.66 -14.73 -2.50
N ASP A 85 -2.21 -15.56 -1.57
CA ASP A 85 -1.72 -15.22 -0.23
C ASP A 85 -0.20 -15.05 -0.18
N LEU A 86 0.55 -15.34 -1.27
CA LEU A 86 2.00 -15.29 -1.28
C LEU A 86 2.55 -13.92 -0.85
N GLN A 87 1.97 -12.83 -1.35
CA GLN A 87 2.38 -11.48 -0.96
C GLN A 87 2.28 -11.26 0.56
N LEU A 88 1.17 -11.70 1.18
CA LEU A 88 0.96 -11.56 2.62
C LEU A 88 1.99 -12.38 3.40
N ARG A 89 2.23 -13.63 2.97
CA ARG A 89 3.21 -14.51 3.60
C ARG A 89 4.63 -13.97 3.51
N LEU A 90 4.98 -13.33 2.39
CA LEU A 90 6.28 -12.67 2.24
C LEU A 90 6.38 -11.44 3.16
N GLU A 91 5.35 -10.60 3.22
CA GLU A 91 5.29 -9.46 4.14
C GLU A 91 5.44 -9.91 5.61
N GLU A 92 4.72 -10.94 6.04
CA GLU A 92 4.83 -11.54 7.39
C GLU A 92 6.21 -12.13 7.66
N PHE A 93 6.81 -12.83 6.68
CA PHE A 93 8.15 -13.38 6.80
C PHE A 93 9.20 -12.30 7.04
N PHE A 94 9.17 -11.19 6.29
CA PHE A 94 10.14 -10.10 6.43
C PHE A 94 9.89 -9.24 7.67
N GLN A 95 8.64 -9.09 8.12
CA GLN A 95 8.32 -8.45 9.39
C GLN A 95 8.98 -9.14 10.59
N GLY A 96 9.27 -10.45 10.49
CA GLY A 96 10.02 -11.19 11.52
C GLY A 96 11.48 -10.74 11.69
N TYR A 97 12.07 -10.06 10.69
CA TYR A 97 13.46 -9.58 10.73
C TYR A 97 13.58 -8.09 11.03
N GLY A 98 12.54 -7.31 10.73
CA GLY A 98 12.51 -5.86 10.96
C GLY A 98 11.24 -5.22 10.44
N SER A 99 10.99 -3.97 10.84
CA SER A 99 9.90 -3.18 10.26
C SER A 99 10.10 -3.11 8.75
N THR A 100 9.11 -3.59 7.99
CA THR A 100 9.22 -3.72 6.54
C THR A 100 8.31 -2.69 5.89
N ASN A 101 8.88 -1.81 5.05
CA ASN A 101 8.18 -0.75 4.34
C ASN A 101 7.52 -1.24 3.06
N GLU A 102 8.23 -2.04 2.26
CA GLU A 102 7.72 -2.59 0.99
C GLU A 102 8.32 -3.97 0.73
N VAL A 103 7.48 -4.92 0.31
CA VAL A 103 7.93 -6.17 -0.32
C VAL A 103 7.48 -6.16 -1.78
N ARG A 104 8.42 -5.95 -2.69
CA ARG A 104 8.17 -5.90 -4.14
C ARG A 104 8.50 -7.24 -4.79
N MET A 105 7.47 -8.00 -5.12
CA MET A 105 7.60 -9.22 -5.93
C MET A 105 8.09 -8.90 -7.34
N ARG A 106 9.16 -9.58 -7.77
CA ARG A 106 9.63 -9.49 -9.15
C ARG A 106 8.79 -10.40 -10.02
N ARG A 107 8.22 -9.82 -11.08
CA ARG A 107 7.38 -10.54 -12.04
C ARG A 107 8.00 -10.51 -13.43
N ASP A 108 7.68 -11.50 -14.26
CA ASP A 108 8.05 -11.50 -15.67
C ASP A 108 7.05 -10.71 -16.53
N GLU A 109 7.29 -10.64 -17.84
CA GLU A 109 6.40 -9.99 -18.80
C GLU A 109 4.98 -10.59 -18.81
N ASP A 110 4.87 -11.90 -18.60
CA ASP A 110 3.61 -12.63 -18.44
C ASP A 110 2.95 -12.44 -17.07
N LYS A 111 3.56 -11.61 -16.21
CA LYS A 111 3.19 -11.33 -14.81
C LYS A 111 3.40 -12.50 -13.86
N SER A 112 4.04 -13.60 -14.29
CA SER A 112 4.41 -14.71 -13.41
C SER A 112 5.44 -14.27 -12.37
N PHE A 113 5.42 -14.89 -11.18
CA PHE A 113 6.38 -14.58 -10.13
C PHE A 113 7.75 -15.23 -10.40
N LYS A 114 8.82 -14.43 -10.33
CA LYS A 114 10.21 -14.87 -10.62
C LYS A 114 10.92 -15.58 -9.47
N GLY A 115 10.24 -15.87 -8.35
CA GLY A 115 10.88 -16.48 -7.17
C GLY A 115 11.88 -15.55 -6.46
N SER A 116 11.77 -14.23 -6.67
CA SER A 116 12.63 -13.22 -6.03
C SER A 116 11.90 -11.91 -5.75
N VAL A 117 12.36 -11.19 -4.74
CA VAL A 117 11.77 -9.94 -4.26
C VAL A 117 12.84 -8.88 -4.01
N PHE A 118 12.42 -7.62 -4.04
CA PHE A 118 13.11 -6.53 -3.36
C PHE A 118 12.37 -6.20 -2.07
N VAL A 119 13.09 -6.04 -0.97
CA VAL A 119 12.51 -5.73 0.34
C VAL A 119 13.12 -4.45 0.86
N GLU A 120 12.29 -3.47 1.17
CA GLU A 120 12.68 -2.22 1.84
C GLU A 120 12.32 -2.32 3.32
N PHE A 121 13.30 -2.08 4.20
CA PHE A 121 13.10 -1.95 5.64
C PHE A 121 13.05 -0.47 6.06
#